data_AF-A0A3D1AH57-F1
#
_entry.id   AF-A0A3D1AH57-F1
#
_cell.length_a   1.000
_cell.length_b   1.000
_cell.length_c   1.000
_cell.angle_alpha   90.00
_cell.angle_beta   90.00
_cell.angle_gamma   90.00
#
_symmetry.space_group_name_H-M   'P 1'
#
loop_
_entity.id
_entity.type
_entity.pdbx_description
1 polymer ?
#
loop_
_entity_poly.entity_id
_entity_poly.type
_entity_poly.pdbx_seq_one_letter_code
_entity_poly.pdbx_strand_id
1 'polypeptide(L)' 'FDFNLICEYFSNVERQGPGSPEITLKALSFIDNLTGNLRIADLGCGTGGQTMTLAQNIPGQITGLDLFPDFI' A
#
# COMPACT_ATOMS: atom_id res chain seq x y z
N PHE A 1 1.03 -24.25 0.40
CA PHE A 1 -0.10 -23.76 1.21
C PHE A 1 -1.26 -23.45 0.29
N ASP A 2 -2.49 -23.49 0.79
CA ASP A 2 -3.66 -23.04 0.05
C ASP A 2 -3.72 -21.50 0.09
N PHE A 3 -3.62 -20.85 -1.07
CA PHE A 3 -3.63 -19.40 -1.15
C PHE A 3 -4.99 -18.80 -0.81
N ASN A 4 -6.10 -19.53 -1.01
CA ASN A 4 -7.43 -19.03 -0.65
C ASN A 4 -7.55 -18.86 0.86
N LEU A 5 -7.09 -19.84 1.63
CA LEU A 5 -7.08 -19.76 3.10
C LEU A 5 -6.16 -18.65 3.61
N ILE A 6 -5.02 -18.44 2.94
CA ILE A 6 -4.10 -17.33 3.26
C ILE A 6 -4.80 -15.99 3.00
N CYS A 7 -5.41 -15.81 1.82
CA CYS A 7 -6.09 -14.57 1.48
C CYS A 7 -7.28 -14.30 2.41
N GLU A 8 -8.08 -15.31 2.72
CA GLU A 8 -9.19 -15.21 3.68
C GLU A 8 -8.72 -14.71 5.06
N TYR A 9 -7.64 -15.30 5.59
CA TYR A 9 -7.06 -14.87 6.86
C TYR A 9 -6.57 -13.41 6.79
N PHE A 10 -5.82 -13.07 5.74
CA PHE A 10 -5.15 -11.78 5.62
C PHE A 10 -6.04 -10.63 5.12
N SER A 11 -7.23 -10.92 4.59
CA SER A 11 -8.23 -9.92 4.19
C SER A 11 -8.86 -9.21 5.39
N ASN A 12 -8.78 -9.84 6.58
CA ASN A 12 -9.36 -9.31 7.82
C ASN A 12 -8.37 -8.49 8.66
N VAL A 13 -7.17 -8.23 8.15
CA VAL A 13 -6.17 -7.40 8.81
C VAL A 13 -5.82 -6.19 7.95
N GLU A 14 -5.48 -5.08 8.61
CA GLU A 14 -5.12 -3.84 7.92
C GLU A 14 -3.81 -3.96 7.13
N ARG A 15 -2.92 -4.87 7.54
CA ARG A 15 -1.57 -5.03 7.01
C ARG A 15 -1.18 -6.50 6.95
N GLN A 16 -0.72 -6.95 5.79
CA GLN A 16 -0.29 -8.35 5.56
C GLN A 16 1.19 -8.58 5.90
N GLY A 17 1.92 -7.52 6.25
CA GLY A 17 3.33 -7.59 6.65
C GLY A 17 3.76 -6.48 7.63
N PRO A 18 4.94 -6.62 8.26
CA PRO A 18 5.45 -5.65 9.24
C PRO A 18 5.62 -4.22 8.69
N GLY A 19 5.63 -3.24 9.60
CA GLY A 19 5.78 -1.80 9.29
C GLY A 19 4.73 -0.93 10.01
N SER A 20 4.78 0.38 9.81
CA SER A 20 3.87 1.33 10.46
C SER A 20 3.70 2.60 9.62
N PRO A 21 2.69 3.45 9.89
CA PRO A 21 2.56 4.74 9.22
C PRO A 21 3.84 5.58 9.32
N GLU A 22 4.50 5.58 10.48
CA GLU A 22 5.73 6.35 10.71
C GLU A 22 6.87 5.91 9.80
N ILE A 23 7.00 4.60 9.53
CA ILE A 23 8.02 4.09 8.61
C ILE A 23 7.67 4.42 7.15
N THR A 24 6.39 4.36 6.77
CA THR A 24 5.94 4.82 5.43
C THR A 24 6.30 6.29 5.23
N LEU A 25 6.01 7.15 6.21
CA LEU A 25 6.33 8.58 6.15
C LEU A 25 7.84 8.84 6.22
N LYS A 26 8.58 8.04 6.98
CA LYS A 26 10.04 8.14 7.01
C LYS A 26 10.65 7.81 5.66
N ALA A 27 10.18 6.75 4.99
CA ALA A 27 10.60 6.42 3.63
C ALA A 27 10.25 7.55 2.65
N LEU A 28 9.02 8.06 2.74
CA LEU A 28 8.54 9.17 1.91
C LEU A 28 9.40 10.44 2.09
N SER A 29 9.88 10.72 3.30
CA SER A 29 10.71 11.90 3.61
C SER A 29 12.05 11.95 2.90
N PHE A 30 12.50 10.84 2.30
CA PHE A 30 13.73 10.78 1.51
C PHE A 30 13.49 11.07 0.01
N ILE A 31 12.24 11.26 -0.41
CA ILE A 31 11.89 11.51 -1.82
C ILE A 31 11.60 12.99 -2.02
N ASP A 32 12.40 13.65 -2.85
CA ASP A 32 12.20 15.04 -3.23
C ASP A 32 11.18 15.20 -4.37
N ASN A 33 10.71 16.43 -4.61
CA ASN A 33 9.84 16.81 -5.73
C ASN A 33 8.47 16.10 -5.78
N LEU A 34 7.88 15.79 -4.61
CA LEU A 34 6.54 15.23 -4.48
C LEU A 34 5.43 16.29 -4.71
N THR A 35 5.43 16.92 -5.87
CA THR A 35 4.48 17.99 -6.24
C THR A 35 3.86 17.73 -7.62
N GLY A 36 2.68 18.30 -7.87
CA GLY A 36 1.98 18.17 -9.16
C GLY A 36 1.24 16.85 -9.34
N ASN A 37 1.01 16.46 -10.60
CA ASN A 37 0.25 15.26 -10.97
C ASN A 37 1.14 14.01 -10.96
N LEU A 38 1.56 13.58 -9.77
CA LEU A 38 2.33 12.34 -9.61
C LEU A 38 1.50 11.13 -10.04
N ARG A 39 2.17 10.14 -10.63
CA ARG A 39 1.62 8.81 -10.93
C ARG A 39 2.48 7.77 -10.27
N ILE A 40 1.91 7.04 -9.32
CA ILE A 40 2.63 6.14 -8.43
C ILE A 40 1.99 4.76 -8.51
N ALA A 41 2.81 3.72 -8.50
CA ALA A 41 2.36 2.34 -8.42
C ALA A 41 2.82 1.73 -7.08
N ASP A 42 1.89 1.15 -6.33
CA ASP A 42 2.17 0.35 -5.14
C ASP A 42 1.98 -1.14 -5.50
N LEU A 43 3.08 -1.89 -5.55
CA LEU A 43 3.12 -3.26 -6.09
C LEU A 43 3.05 -4.28 -4.96
N GLY A 44 2.12 -5.23 -5.05
CA GLY A 44 1.80 -6.13 -3.95
C GLY A 44 1.16 -5.36 -2.80
N CYS A 45 0.19 -4.50 -3.10
CA CYS A 45 -0.37 -3.57 -2.13
C CYS A 45 -1.17 -4.25 -1.02
N GLY A 46 -1.53 -5.53 -1.18
CA GLY A 46 -2.45 -6.21 -0.29
C GLY A 46 -3.76 -5.42 -0.16
N THR A 47 -4.30 -5.35 1.06
CA THR A 47 -5.54 -4.58 1.34
C THR A 47 -5.32 -3.06 1.34
N GLY A 48 -4.10 -2.60 1.06
CA GLY A 48 -3.81 -1.18 0.79
C GLY A 48 -3.55 -0.31 2.02
N GLY A 49 -3.31 -0.87 3.21
CA GLY A 49 -3.07 -0.09 4.44
C GLY A 49 -1.93 0.94 4.30
N GLN A 50 -0.78 0.53 3.77
CA GLN A 50 0.33 1.45 3.47
C GLN A 50 0.02 2.37 2.27
N THR A 51 -0.74 1.89 1.29
CA THR A 51 -1.17 2.69 0.12
C THR A 51 -2.01 3.87 0.56
N MET A 52 -2.91 3.69 1.53
CA MET A 52 -3.73 4.77 2.10
C MET A 52 -2.89 5.76 2.91
N THR A 53 -1.92 5.28 3.68
CA THR A 53 -0.97 6.16 4.38
C THR A 53 -0.21 7.03 3.36
N LEU A 54 0.24 6.45 2.25
CA LEU A 54 0.89 7.17 1.17
C LEU A 54 -0.06 8.21 0.55
N ALA A 55 -1.29 7.82 0.19
CA ALA A 55 -2.29 8.67 -0.45
C ALA A 55 -2.66 9.91 0.37
N GLN A 56 -2.64 9.80 1.70
CA GLN A 56 -2.96 10.91 2.60
C GLN A 56 -1.84 11.95 2.71
N ASN A 57 -0.62 11.65 2.23
CA ASN A 57 0.57 12.48 2.48
C ASN A 57 1.22 13.05 1.22
N ILE A 58 0.71 12.73 0.03
CA ILE A 58 1.20 13.29 -1.24
C ILE A 58 0.07 13.62 -2.21
N PRO A 59 0.24 14.66 -3.06
CA PRO A 59 -0.66 14.90 -4.18
C PRO A 59 -0.44 13.87 -5.29
N GLY A 60 -1.48 13.58 -6.07
CA GLY A 60 -1.39 12.76 -7.28
C GLY A 60 -2.27 11.52 -7.25
N GLN A 61 -1.98 10.60 -8.16
CA GLN A 61 -2.72 9.36 -8.34
C GLN A 61 -1.83 8.17 -7.99
N ILE A 62 -2.34 7.32 -7.09
CA ILE A 62 -1.69 6.06 -6.72
C ILE A 62 -2.53 4.92 -7.31
N THR A 63 -1.87 3.96 -7.94
CA THR A 63 -2.45 2.70 -8.40
C THR A 63 -1.89 1.58 -7.53
N GLY A 64 -2.74 1.01 -6.66
CA GLY A 64 -2.44 -0.25 -5.99
C GLY A 64 -2.60 -1.40 -6.98
N LEU A 65 -1.64 -2.32 -6.98
CA LEU A 65 -1.68 -3.53 -7.78
C LEU A 65 -1.38 -4.72 -6.88
N ASP A 66 -2.27 -5.71 -6.87
CA ASP A 66 -2.03 -6.99 -6.22
C ASP A 66 -2.35 -8.15 -7.17
N LEU A 67 -1.78 -9.32 -6.89
CA LEU A 67 -2.03 -10.55 -7.63
C LEU A 67 -3.37 -11.18 -7.24
N PHE A 68 -3.82 -10.96 -6.01
CA PHE A 68 -5.01 -11.60 -5.45
C PHE A 68 -6.22 -10.64 -5.49
N PRO A 69 -7.28 -10.97 -6.25
CA PRO A 69 -8.48 -10.15 -6.32
C PRO A 69 -9.16 -9.93 -4.97
N ASP A 70 -9.05 -10.87 -4.04
CA ASP A 70 -9.66 -10.74 -2.70
C ASP A 70 -9.08 -9.57 -1.88
N PHE A 71 -7.92 -9.05 -2.25
CA PHE A 71 -7.29 -7.91 -1.60
C PHE A 71 -7.65 -6.54 -2.23
N ILE A 72 -8.35 -6.51 -3.37
CA ILE A 72 -8.66 -5.31 -4.15
C ILE A 72 -10.17 -5.04 -4.18
#